data_AF-A0A935ER78-F1
#
_entry.id   AF-A0A935ER78-F1
#
_cell.length_a   1.000
_cell.length_b   1.000
_cell.length_c   1.000
_cell.angle_alpha   90.00
_cell.angle_beta   90.00
_cell.angle_gamma   90.00
#
_symmetry.space_group_name_H-M   'P 1'
#
loop_
_entity.id
_entity.type
_entity.pdbx_description
1 polymer ?
#
loop_
_entity_poly.entity_id
_entity_poly.type
_entity_poly.pdbx_seq_one_letter_code
_entity_poly.pdbx_strand_id
1 'polypeptide(L)'
;MTIAKVTDKEFLIAFSYADRDRAKLIRNYRWDPVEKVWRYPLSKRSYQELLREFDPDELEFTGDVSRLAEWNRTAQEDSELDAILASFPSSDTDADEDPEDYRFVCSLAQMVRDHGGVANSYSEIFRFLQGCVSERASEAGTDARLAIQNAELAATRVELARLRLEQKSGSDNFETVLVDAAWGDANIPRPEFLTSFRFDSDGVIKATEWVARSLRATLHKAPGAVSLYELAKEAADAQIISKDVHRLCETLRHQRNKFGHDGVGPGETMQHALLALTAFSLIYREVYPKLPSSPPTK
;
A
#
# COMPACT_ATOMS: atom_id res chain seq x y z
N MET A 1 34.87 -3.72 -26.51
CA MET A 1 33.57 -4.04 -25.89
C MET A 1 33.82 -4.33 -24.43
N THR A 2 33.19 -3.54 -23.56
CA THR A 2 33.39 -3.56 -22.11
C THR A 2 32.26 -4.36 -21.46
N ILE A 3 32.61 -5.33 -20.62
CA ILE A 3 31.60 -6.20 -19.98
C ILE A 3 31.15 -5.57 -18.66
N ALA A 4 29.84 -5.35 -18.54
CA ALA A 4 29.18 -4.91 -17.33
C ALA A 4 28.45 -6.09 -16.67
N LYS A 5 29.01 -6.62 -15.58
CA LYS A 5 28.40 -7.72 -14.83
C LYS A 5 27.34 -7.18 -13.86
N VAL A 6 26.12 -7.68 -13.98
CA VAL A 6 24.98 -7.34 -13.13
C VAL A 6 24.93 -8.27 -11.93
N THR A 7 24.88 -7.70 -10.73
CA THR A 7 24.68 -8.44 -9.47
C THR A 7 23.32 -8.09 -8.85
N ASP A 8 23.04 -8.59 -7.66
CA ASP A 8 21.80 -8.28 -6.92
C ASP A 8 21.68 -6.80 -6.53
N LYS A 9 22.82 -6.10 -6.39
CA LYS A 9 22.89 -4.73 -5.86
C LYS A 9 23.69 -3.75 -6.69
N GLU A 10 24.59 -4.21 -7.56
CA GLU A 10 25.53 -3.35 -8.27
C GLU A 10 25.81 -3.80 -9.71
N PHE A 11 26.20 -2.85 -10.55
CA PHE A 11 26.91 -3.09 -11.80
C PHE A 11 28.42 -3.10 -11.53
N LEU A 12 29.11 -4.14 -12.00
CA LEU A 12 30.55 -4.29 -11.91
C LEU A 12 31.15 -4.17 -13.31
N ILE A 13 31.97 -3.15 -13.54
CA ILE A 13 32.46 -2.85 -14.89
C ILE A 13 33.98 -2.65 -14.89
N ALA A 14 34.66 -3.39 -15.75
CA ALA A 14 36.10 -3.28 -15.96
C ALA A 14 36.38 -2.35 -17.14
N PHE A 15 36.55 -1.06 -16.87
CA PHE A 15 36.90 -0.08 -17.91
C PHE A 15 38.38 -0.11 -18.29
N SER A 16 38.66 0.16 -19.57
CA SER A 16 40.02 0.39 -20.07
C SER A 16 40.63 1.63 -19.40
N TYR A 17 41.96 1.80 -19.50
CA TYR A 17 42.60 2.99 -18.93
C TYR A 17 42.08 4.29 -19.55
N ALA A 18 41.74 4.27 -20.84
CA ALA A 18 41.23 5.43 -21.58
C ALA A 18 39.82 5.86 -21.13
N ASP A 19 39.03 4.91 -20.64
CA ASP A 19 37.62 5.14 -20.25
C ASP A 19 37.45 5.53 -18.78
N ARG A 20 38.55 5.60 -18.01
CA ARG A 20 38.48 5.85 -16.56
C ARG A 20 37.92 7.22 -16.22
N ASP A 21 38.18 8.24 -17.03
CA ASP A 21 37.70 9.58 -16.73
C ASP A 21 36.21 9.73 -17.07
N ARG A 22 35.74 9.08 -18.15
CA ARG A 22 34.31 8.91 -18.47
C ARG A 22 33.57 8.19 -17.35
N ALA A 23 34.14 7.08 -16.86
CA ALA A 23 33.57 6.28 -15.78
C ALA A 23 33.33 7.05 -14.47
N LYS A 24 34.14 8.09 -14.20
CA LYS A 24 34.00 8.95 -13.01
C LYS A 24 32.92 10.02 -13.13
N LEU A 25 32.41 10.29 -14.34
CA LEU A 25 31.34 11.28 -14.55
C LEU A 25 29.98 10.77 -14.05
N ILE A 26 29.79 9.45 -14.06
CA ILE A 26 28.59 8.78 -13.58
C ILE A 26 28.54 8.86 -12.06
N ARG A 27 27.39 9.23 -11.48
CA ARG A 27 27.30 9.50 -10.04
C ARG A 27 27.35 8.22 -9.20
N ASN A 28 27.78 8.36 -7.94
CA ASN A 28 27.82 7.29 -6.93
C ASN A 28 28.69 6.08 -7.32
N TYR A 29 29.72 6.30 -8.15
CA TYR A 29 30.70 5.27 -8.46
C TYR A 29 31.56 4.92 -7.24
N ARG A 30 32.08 3.69 -7.22
CA ARG A 30 33.12 3.27 -6.28
C ARG A 30 34.14 2.38 -6.98
N TRP A 31 35.41 2.71 -6.87
CA TRP A 31 36.49 1.84 -7.35
C TRP A 31 36.74 0.70 -6.35
N ASP A 32 36.76 -0.53 -6.85
CA ASP A 32 37.18 -1.71 -6.08
C ASP A 32 38.63 -2.07 -6.44
N PRO A 33 39.60 -1.88 -5.52
CA PRO A 33 41.00 -2.18 -5.80
C PRO A 33 41.32 -3.67 -5.82
N VAL A 34 40.46 -4.53 -5.22
CA VAL A 34 40.67 -5.98 -5.15
C VAL A 34 40.28 -6.63 -6.46
N GLU A 35 39.05 -6.37 -6.91
CA GLU A 35 38.53 -6.91 -8.17
C GLU A 35 38.96 -6.10 -9.40
N LYS A 36 39.52 -4.89 -9.18
CA LYS A 36 39.92 -3.94 -10.23
C LYS A 36 38.76 -3.54 -11.14
N VAL A 37 37.59 -3.30 -10.54
CA VAL A 37 36.36 -2.92 -11.24
C VAL A 37 35.75 -1.66 -10.66
N TRP A 38 34.96 -0.97 -11.47
CA TRP A 38 34.08 0.11 -11.05
C TRP A 38 32.74 -0.47 -10.63
N ARG A 39 32.27 -0.06 -9.45
CA ARG A 39 30.98 -0.45 -8.88
C ARG A 39 30.00 0.71 -9.00
N TYR A 40 28.83 0.43 -9.54
CA TYR A 40 27.70 1.38 -9.59
C TYR A 40 26.47 0.75 -8.94
N PRO A 41 25.63 1.51 -8.21
CA PRO A 41 24.39 0.98 -7.64
C PRO A 41 23.47 0.45 -8.74
N LEU A 42 22.82 -0.71 -8.51
CA LEU A 42 21.82 -1.29 -9.40
C LEU A 42 20.52 -0.46 -9.31
N SER A 43 20.42 0.57 -10.14
CA SER A 43 19.26 1.45 -10.23
C SER A 43 19.00 1.85 -11.68
N LYS A 44 17.73 2.14 -12.01
CA LYS A 44 17.33 2.64 -13.34
C LYS A 44 18.17 3.86 -13.75
N ARG A 45 18.46 4.75 -12.79
CA ARG A 45 19.28 5.93 -13.01
C ARG A 45 20.72 5.59 -13.39
N SER A 46 21.40 4.74 -12.62
CA SER A 46 22.78 4.34 -12.92
C SER A 46 22.87 3.66 -14.28
N TYR A 47 21.87 2.84 -14.63
CA TYR A 47 21.77 2.18 -15.92
C TYR A 47 21.64 3.17 -17.09
N GLN A 48 20.77 4.17 -16.96
CA GLN A 48 20.61 5.23 -17.96
C GLN A 48 21.86 6.13 -18.07
N GLU A 49 22.50 6.48 -16.95
CA GLU A 49 23.75 7.23 -16.95
C GLU A 49 24.88 6.44 -17.61
N LEU A 50 24.93 5.11 -17.41
CA LEU A 50 25.87 4.22 -18.10
C LEU A 50 25.66 4.19 -19.62
N LEU A 51 24.42 4.01 -20.08
CA LEU A 51 24.10 3.99 -21.52
C LEU A 51 24.24 5.35 -22.20
N ARG A 52 24.09 6.44 -21.45
CA ARG A 52 24.32 7.80 -21.96
C ARG A 52 25.81 8.09 -22.12
N GLU A 53 26.61 7.67 -21.16
CA GLU A 53 28.06 7.93 -21.18
C GLU A 53 28.78 6.98 -22.12
N PHE A 54 28.34 5.73 -22.20
CA PHE A 54 28.91 4.67 -23.03
C PHE A 54 27.83 4.16 -23.98
N ASP A 55 28.07 4.29 -25.28
CA ASP A 55 27.11 3.89 -26.30
C ASP A 55 26.68 2.42 -26.12
N PRO A 56 25.48 2.02 -26.58
CA PRO A 56 25.00 0.64 -26.46
C PRO A 56 25.94 -0.41 -27.04
N ASP A 57 26.74 -0.04 -28.05
CA ASP A 57 27.71 -0.91 -28.70
C ASP A 57 29.03 -1.05 -27.89
N GLU A 58 29.26 -0.16 -26.92
CA GLU A 58 30.45 -0.17 -26.05
C GLU A 58 30.28 -1.08 -24.83
N LEU A 59 29.05 -1.28 -24.36
CA LEU A 59 28.72 -2.02 -23.14
C LEU A 59 27.93 -3.31 -23.40
N GLU A 60 28.44 -4.42 -22.86
CA GLU A 60 27.71 -5.69 -22.83
C GLU A 60 27.30 -6.05 -21.40
N PHE A 61 26.00 -6.10 -21.14
CA PHE A 61 25.48 -6.48 -19.82
C PHE A 61 25.36 -8.01 -19.70
N THR A 62 25.95 -8.58 -18.64
CA THR A 62 25.95 -10.03 -18.37
C THR A 62 25.45 -10.32 -16.94
N GLY A 63 24.84 -11.48 -16.70
CA GLY A 63 24.29 -11.86 -15.38
C GLY A 63 22.76 -11.88 -15.35
N ASP A 64 22.15 -11.51 -14.21
CA ASP A 64 20.67 -11.40 -14.09
C ASP A 64 20.17 -10.08 -14.68
N VAL A 65 19.98 -10.10 -16.00
CA VAL A 65 19.55 -8.94 -16.80
C VAL A 65 18.04 -8.76 -16.86
N SER A 66 17.26 -9.56 -16.13
CA SER A 66 15.79 -9.56 -16.20
C SER A 66 15.19 -8.18 -15.89
N ARG A 67 15.78 -7.47 -14.91
CA ARG A 67 15.39 -6.09 -14.54
C ARG A 67 15.80 -5.05 -15.58
N LEU A 68 16.87 -5.29 -16.33
CA LEU A 68 17.33 -4.37 -17.37
C LEU A 68 16.44 -4.43 -18.62
N ALA A 69 15.91 -5.61 -18.94
CA ALA A 69 14.95 -5.78 -20.05
C ALA A 69 13.66 -4.97 -19.81
N GLU A 70 13.20 -4.90 -18.56
CA GLU A 70 12.08 -4.04 -18.16
C GLU A 70 12.42 -2.56 -18.32
N TRP A 71 13.59 -2.12 -17.85
CA TRP A 71 14.03 -0.73 -17.98
C TRP A 71 14.26 -0.28 -19.44
N ASN A 72 14.80 -1.17 -20.29
CA ASN A 72 14.95 -0.91 -21.72
C ASN A 72 13.60 -0.77 -22.41
N ARG A 73 12.63 -1.61 -22.05
CA ARG A 73 11.27 -1.52 -22.60
C ARG A 73 10.63 -0.17 -22.25
N THR A 74 10.70 0.24 -20.99
CA THR A 74 10.18 1.55 -20.58
C THR A 74 10.90 2.71 -21.27
N ALA A 75 12.23 2.64 -21.44
CA ALA A 75 12.99 3.70 -22.11
C ALA A 75 12.67 3.80 -23.61
N GLN A 76 12.42 2.67 -24.27
CA GLN A 76 11.99 2.64 -25.66
C GLN A 76 10.56 3.20 -25.81
N GLU A 77 9.65 2.82 -24.91
CA GLU A 77 8.28 3.35 -24.85
C GLU A 77 8.27 4.87 -24.60
N ASP A 78 9.13 5.38 -23.72
CA ASP A 78 9.29 6.83 -23.47
C ASP A 78 9.80 7.57 -24.73
N SER A 79 10.74 6.97 -25.47
CA SER A 79 11.27 7.54 -26.71
C SER A 79 10.27 7.53 -27.87
N GLU A 80 9.42 6.49 -27.96
CA GLU A 80 8.35 6.41 -28.95
C GLU A 80 7.26 7.46 -28.66
N LEU A 81 6.95 7.70 -27.38
CA LEU A 81 6.06 8.78 -26.96
C LEU A 81 6.63 10.16 -27.34
N ASP A 82 7.92 10.41 -27.13
CA ASP A 82 8.58 11.65 -27.55
C ASP A 82 8.54 11.85 -29.07
N ALA A 83 8.74 10.78 -29.85
CA ALA A 83 8.66 10.85 -31.30
C ALA A 83 7.24 11.15 -31.80
N ILE A 84 6.21 10.57 -31.16
CA ILE A 84 4.80 10.87 -31.47
C ILE A 84 4.47 12.31 -31.08
N LEU A 85 4.90 12.75 -29.89
CA LEU A 85 4.72 14.13 -29.44
C LEU A 85 5.38 15.14 -30.40
N ALA A 86 6.56 14.80 -30.92
CA ALA A 86 7.27 15.60 -31.92
C ALA A 86 6.67 15.51 -33.34
N SER A 87 5.85 14.49 -33.62
CA SER A 87 5.15 14.34 -34.91
C SER A 87 3.88 15.19 -35.00
N PHE A 88 3.37 15.70 -33.87
CA PHE A 88 2.32 16.69 -33.90
C PHE A 88 2.86 18.02 -34.43
N PRO A 89 2.13 18.69 -35.34
CA PRO A 89 2.53 20.01 -35.81
C PRO A 89 2.68 20.95 -34.61
N SER A 90 3.87 21.55 -34.45
CA SER A 90 4.03 22.71 -33.58
C SER A 90 2.98 23.74 -33.97
N SER A 91 2.41 24.45 -33.00
CA SER A 91 1.25 25.37 -33.12
C SER A 91 1.33 26.49 -34.17
N ASP A 92 2.37 26.49 -35.00
CA ASP A 92 2.70 27.50 -36.00
C ASP A 92 2.47 27.02 -37.45
N THR A 93 2.02 25.77 -37.67
CA THR A 93 1.59 25.32 -39.01
C THR A 93 0.08 25.39 -39.16
N ASP A 94 -0.36 26.07 -40.22
CA ASP A 94 -1.74 26.29 -40.68
C ASP A 94 -2.48 24.97 -40.99
N ALA A 95 -2.70 24.12 -40.00
CA ALA A 95 -3.58 22.97 -40.10
C ALA A 95 -5.00 23.44 -39.74
N ASP A 96 -5.92 23.35 -40.70
CA ASP A 96 -7.36 23.67 -40.57
C ASP A 96 -8.12 22.72 -39.61
N GLU A 97 -7.42 21.99 -38.73
CA GLU A 97 -7.99 21.12 -37.71
C GLU A 97 -7.87 21.74 -36.32
N ASP A 98 -8.95 21.65 -35.55
CA ASP A 98 -9.20 22.40 -34.32
C ASP A 98 -8.03 22.29 -33.31
N PRO A 99 -7.25 23.36 -33.08
CA PRO A 99 -6.05 23.32 -32.25
C PRO A 99 -6.32 22.98 -30.78
N GLU A 100 -7.59 22.99 -30.34
CA GLU A 100 -8.00 22.53 -29.01
C GLU A 100 -7.83 21.02 -28.83
N ASP A 101 -8.16 20.20 -29.85
CA ASP A 101 -8.07 18.74 -29.78
C ASP A 101 -6.60 18.27 -29.70
N TYR A 102 -5.70 18.95 -30.41
CA TYR A 102 -4.26 18.66 -30.37
C TYR A 102 -3.60 19.09 -29.05
N ARG A 103 -3.98 20.25 -28.50
CA ARG A 103 -3.54 20.66 -27.16
C ARG A 103 -4.04 19.69 -26.09
N PHE A 104 -5.25 19.15 -26.28
CA PHE A 104 -5.84 18.19 -25.38
C PHE A 104 -5.06 16.86 -25.36
N VAL A 105 -4.70 16.30 -26.53
CA VAL A 105 -3.86 15.09 -26.63
C VAL A 105 -2.48 15.28 -25.96
N CYS A 106 -1.85 16.44 -26.17
CA CYS A 106 -0.57 16.76 -25.54
C CYS A 106 -0.66 16.84 -24.01
N SER A 107 -1.74 17.44 -23.48
CA SER A 107 -1.94 17.56 -22.03
C SER A 107 -2.18 16.20 -21.36
N LEU A 108 -2.89 15.29 -22.02
CA LEU A 108 -3.12 13.92 -21.54
C LEU A 108 -1.80 13.11 -21.50
N ALA A 109 -0.98 13.21 -22.54
CA ALA A 109 0.32 12.55 -22.59
C ALA A 109 1.28 13.05 -21.50
N GLN A 110 1.28 14.36 -21.23
CA GLN A 110 2.08 14.97 -20.17
C GLN A 110 1.59 14.54 -18.77
N MET A 111 0.28 14.44 -18.54
CA MET A 111 -0.29 13.95 -17.29
C MET A 111 0.12 12.48 -17.00
N VAL A 112 0.09 11.62 -18.03
CA VAL A 112 0.51 10.21 -17.91
C VAL A 112 2.00 10.09 -17.57
N ARG A 113 2.84 10.97 -18.14
CA ARG A 113 4.27 11.06 -17.83
C ARG A 113 4.52 11.50 -16.39
N ASP A 114 3.82 12.52 -15.93
CA ASP A 114 4.07 13.15 -14.62
C ASP A 114 3.53 12.31 -13.45
N HIS A 115 2.47 11.52 -13.68
CA HIS A 115 1.80 10.76 -12.61
C HIS A 115 2.01 9.24 -12.68
N GLY A 116 2.62 8.72 -13.75
CA GLY A 116 2.82 7.30 -13.98
C GLY A 116 1.50 6.59 -14.25
N GLY A 117 1.34 6.01 -15.45
CA GLY A 117 0.16 5.22 -15.78
C GLY A 117 -0.10 4.17 -14.70
N VAL A 118 -1.34 4.11 -14.19
CA VAL A 118 -1.81 3.06 -13.28
C VAL A 118 -1.38 1.72 -13.87
N ALA A 119 -0.64 0.93 -13.09
CA ALA A 119 -0.07 -0.33 -13.50
C ALA A 119 -1.08 -1.15 -14.34
N ASN A 120 -0.71 -1.39 -15.61
CA ASN A 120 -1.49 -1.97 -16.72
C ASN A 120 -2.43 -0.96 -17.42
N SER A 121 -2.18 -0.44 -18.62
CA SER A 121 -1.12 -0.70 -19.58
C SER A 121 -0.85 0.56 -20.42
N TYR A 122 0.44 0.92 -20.56
CA TYR A 122 0.86 1.94 -21.53
C TYR A 122 0.37 1.59 -22.94
N SER A 123 0.25 0.30 -23.27
CA SER A 123 -0.29 -0.18 -24.54
C SER A 123 -1.78 0.13 -24.77
N GLU A 124 -2.61 0.21 -23.74
CA GLU A 124 -4.03 0.59 -23.89
C GLU A 124 -4.17 2.10 -24.04
N ILE A 125 -3.38 2.88 -23.31
CA ILE A 125 -3.29 4.34 -23.47
C ILE A 125 -2.77 4.67 -24.88
N PHE A 126 -1.79 3.92 -25.38
CA PHE A 126 -1.25 4.05 -26.73
C PHE A 126 -2.30 3.71 -27.81
N ARG A 127 -3.03 2.60 -27.66
CA ARG A 127 -4.13 2.22 -28.56
C ARG A 127 -5.25 3.26 -28.55
N PHE A 128 -5.52 3.83 -27.38
CA PHE A 128 -6.49 4.90 -27.20
C PHE A 128 -6.07 6.18 -27.95
N LEU A 129 -4.85 6.67 -27.73
CA LEU A 129 -4.30 7.85 -28.41
C LEU A 129 -4.22 7.66 -29.92
N GLN A 130 -3.79 6.48 -30.38
CA GLN A 130 -3.78 6.12 -31.80
C GLN A 130 -5.20 6.08 -32.39
N GLY A 131 -6.19 5.63 -31.60
CA GLY A 131 -7.62 5.66 -31.96
C GLY A 131 -8.21 7.07 -32.03
N CYS A 132 -7.77 8.00 -31.18
CA CYS A 132 -8.15 9.42 -31.27
C CYS A 132 -7.72 10.04 -32.61
N VAL A 133 -6.51 9.70 -33.06
CA VAL A 133 -5.91 10.20 -34.32
C VAL A 133 -6.53 9.54 -35.56
N SER A 134 -7.05 8.31 -35.44
CA SER A 134 -7.48 7.48 -36.58
C SER A 134 -9.00 7.49 -36.83
N GLU A 135 -9.65 8.66 -36.87
CA GLU A 135 -11.06 8.87 -37.31
C GLU A 135 -12.20 8.65 -36.28
N ARG A 136 -11.94 8.68 -34.96
CA ARG A 136 -13.01 8.63 -33.93
C ARG A 136 -12.88 9.70 -32.84
N ALA A 137 -12.62 10.94 -33.23
CA ALA A 137 -12.42 12.05 -32.31
C ALA A 137 -13.56 12.25 -31.28
N SER A 138 -14.83 11.99 -31.65
CA SER A 138 -15.97 12.21 -30.74
C SER A 138 -16.11 11.13 -29.64
N GLU A 139 -15.96 9.85 -29.99
CA GLU A 139 -15.99 8.73 -29.02
C GLU A 139 -14.72 8.72 -28.17
N ALA A 140 -13.58 9.02 -28.77
CA ALA A 140 -12.32 9.17 -28.05
C ALA A 140 -12.37 10.38 -27.09
N GLY A 141 -13.03 11.46 -27.45
CA GLY A 141 -13.27 12.60 -26.56
C GLY A 141 -14.10 12.26 -25.32
N THR A 142 -15.03 11.29 -25.40
CA THR A 142 -15.81 10.83 -24.24
C THR A 142 -15.03 9.88 -23.34
N ASP A 143 -14.30 8.93 -23.94
CA ASP A 143 -13.49 7.95 -23.20
C ASP A 143 -12.28 8.62 -22.52
N ALA A 144 -11.65 9.62 -23.18
CA ALA A 144 -10.62 10.46 -22.55
C ALA A 144 -11.16 11.23 -21.35
N ARG A 145 -12.34 11.85 -21.48
CA ARG A 145 -12.98 12.59 -20.38
C ARG A 145 -13.25 11.67 -19.20
N LEU A 146 -13.71 10.45 -19.45
CA LEU A 146 -13.93 9.45 -18.41
C LEU A 146 -12.62 9.02 -17.73
N ALA A 147 -11.55 8.83 -18.52
CA ALA A 147 -10.23 8.49 -18.00
C ALA A 147 -9.65 9.61 -17.11
N ILE A 148 -9.78 10.87 -17.52
CA ILE A 148 -9.36 12.04 -16.72
C ILE A 148 -10.17 12.12 -15.43
N GLN A 149 -11.50 12.01 -15.49
CA GLN A 149 -12.33 12.03 -14.28
C GLN A 149 -11.95 10.91 -13.30
N ASN A 150 -11.64 9.72 -13.82
CA ASN A 150 -11.18 8.61 -12.99
C ASN A 150 -9.79 8.87 -12.39
N ALA A 151 -8.88 9.50 -13.14
CA ALA A 151 -7.56 9.90 -12.65
C ALA A 151 -7.66 11.00 -11.58
N GLU A 152 -8.50 12.02 -11.79
CA GLU A 152 -8.79 13.09 -10.82
C GLU A 152 -9.43 12.52 -9.54
N LEU A 153 -10.37 11.58 -9.68
CA LEU A 153 -10.95 10.86 -8.54
C LEU A 153 -9.90 10.06 -7.78
N ALA A 154 -8.98 9.37 -8.49
CA ALA A 154 -7.89 8.64 -7.87
C ALA A 154 -6.93 9.57 -7.13
N ALA A 155 -6.51 10.68 -7.75
CA ALA A 155 -5.66 11.70 -7.14
C ALA A 155 -6.32 12.31 -5.89
N THR A 156 -7.61 12.63 -5.98
CA THR A 156 -8.39 13.13 -4.85
C THR A 156 -8.48 12.11 -3.71
N ARG A 157 -8.64 10.82 -4.01
CA ARG A 157 -8.63 9.75 -3.00
C ARG A 157 -7.27 9.60 -2.31
N VAL A 158 -6.18 9.71 -3.06
CA VAL A 158 -4.82 9.68 -2.51
C VAL A 158 -4.58 10.89 -1.61
N GLU A 159 -4.97 12.09 -2.05
CA GLU A 159 -4.83 13.31 -1.27
C GLU A 159 -5.69 13.28 -0.01
N LEU A 160 -6.92 12.74 -0.09
CA LEU A 160 -7.78 12.56 1.07
C LEU A 160 -7.20 11.51 2.04
N ALA A 161 -6.57 10.44 1.53
CA ALA A 161 -5.83 9.49 2.36
C ALA A 161 -4.62 10.14 3.04
N ARG A 162 -3.86 10.99 2.32
CA ARG A 162 -2.74 11.77 2.85
C ARG A 162 -3.20 12.73 3.94
N LEU A 163 -4.24 13.51 3.69
CA LEU A 163 -4.82 14.43 4.65
C LEU A 163 -5.37 13.70 5.88
N ARG A 164 -5.96 12.50 5.72
CA ARG A 164 -6.35 11.66 6.87
C ARG A 164 -5.15 11.17 7.68
N LEU A 165 -4.05 10.82 7.01
CA LEU A 165 -2.79 10.46 7.66
C LEU A 165 -2.18 11.66 8.41
N GLU A 166 -2.21 12.85 7.81
CA GLU A 166 -1.71 14.09 8.41
C GLU A 166 -2.60 14.58 9.55
N GLN A 167 -3.91 14.48 9.41
CA GLN A 167 -4.87 14.79 10.48
C GLN A 167 -4.71 13.82 11.67
N LYS A 168 -4.40 12.54 11.43
CA LYS A 168 -4.04 11.57 12.48
C LYS A 168 -2.66 11.84 13.10
N SER A 169 -1.74 12.48 12.38
CA SER A 169 -0.41 12.84 12.90
C SER A 169 -0.41 14.03 13.86
N GLY A 170 -1.56 14.70 14.06
CA GLY A 170 -1.68 15.91 14.87
C GLY A 170 -1.68 15.72 16.39
N SER A 171 -2.13 14.58 16.93
CA SER A 171 -2.03 14.29 18.38
C SER A 171 -2.39 12.86 18.79
N ASP A 172 -2.46 11.90 17.86
CA ASP A 172 -2.86 10.55 18.24
C ASP A 172 -1.67 9.80 18.85
N ASN A 173 -1.77 9.50 20.14
CA ASN A 173 -0.87 8.58 20.84
C ASN A 173 -0.80 7.26 20.04
N PHE A 174 0.39 6.64 19.96
CA PHE A 174 0.62 5.37 19.25
C PHE A 174 -0.43 4.30 19.59
N GLU A 175 -0.90 4.29 20.84
CA GLU A 175 -1.99 3.44 21.31
C GLU A 175 -3.30 3.65 20.54
N THR A 176 -3.68 4.89 20.24
CA THR A 176 -4.86 5.22 19.43
C THR A 176 -4.75 4.65 18.03
N VAL A 177 -3.57 4.75 17.41
CA VAL A 177 -3.31 4.19 16.07
C VAL A 177 -3.46 2.67 16.08
N LEU A 178 -2.96 2.00 17.12
CA LEU A 178 -3.11 0.56 17.28
C LEU A 178 -4.57 0.14 17.50
N VAL A 179 -5.33 0.91 18.30
CA VAL A 179 -6.77 0.67 18.49
C VAL A 179 -7.52 0.84 17.17
N ASP A 180 -7.24 1.88 16.41
CA ASP A 180 -7.83 2.10 15.09
C ASP A 180 -7.50 0.96 14.12
N ALA A 181 -6.25 0.52 14.09
CA ALA A 181 -5.82 -0.58 13.22
C ALA A 181 -6.47 -1.92 13.61
N ALA A 182 -6.54 -2.23 14.91
CA ALA A 182 -7.19 -3.44 15.40
C ALA A 182 -8.71 -3.41 15.20
N TRP A 183 -9.34 -2.25 15.36
CA TRP A 183 -10.77 -2.05 15.15
C TRP A 183 -11.14 -2.15 13.67
N GLY A 184 -10.30 -1.60 12.79
CA GLY A 184 -10.54 -1.48 11.36
C GLY A 184 -11.71 -0.54 11.01
N ASP A 185 -12.05 -0.51 9.72
CA ASP A 185 -13.18 0.28 9.21
C ASP A 185 -14.48 -0.53 9.31
N ALA A 186 -15.00 -0.65 10.53
CA ALA A 186 -16.26 -1.31 10.79
C ALA A 186 -17.38 -0.27 10.89
N ASN A 187 -18.48 -0.45 10.14
CA ASN A 187 -19.72 0.33 10.26
C ASN A 187 -20.49 0.05 11.58
N ILE A 188 -19.78 -0.33 12.64
CA ILE A 188 -20.32 -0.69 13.95
C ILE A 188 -19.73 0.29 14.97
N PRO A 189 -20.56 0.88 15.85
CA PRO A 189 -20.07 1.83 16.84
C PRO A 189 -19.02 1.21 17.75
N ARG A 190 -17.94 1.95 17.98
CA ARG A 190 -16.86 1.57 18.86
C ARG A 190 -17.30 1.68 20.34
N PRO A 191 -17.02 0.67 21.18
CA PRO A 191 -17.21 0.78 22.62
C PRO A 191 -16.45 1.96 23.22
N GLU A 192 -17.08 2.67 24.13
CA GLU A 192 -16.50 3.86 24.78
C GLU A 192 -15.17 3.57 25.49
N PHE A 193 -15.01 2.37 26.07
CA PHE A 193 -13.77 2.01 26.75
C PHE A 193 -12.57 1.88 25.79
N LEU A 194 -12.80 1.69 24.49
CA LEU A 194 -11.72 1.64 23.51
C LEU A 194 -11.09 3.01 23.22
N THR A 195 -11.83 4.11 23.46
CA THR A 195 -11.32 5.48 23.31
C THR A 195 -10.19 5.79 24.30
N SER A 196 -10.14 5.06 25.42
CA SER A 196 -9.10 5.17 26.45
C SER A 196 -8.49 3.81 26.78
N PHE A 197 -8.42 2.93 25.77
CA PHE A 197 -7.83 1.60 25.95
C PHE A 197 -6.37 1.70 26.34
N ARG A 198 -6.00 1.04 27.43
CA ARG A 198 -4.61 0.93 27.88
C ARG A 198 -4.05 -0.42 27.46
N PHE A 199 -2.83 -0.44 26.95
CA PHE A 199 -2.14 -1.68 26.59
C PHE A 199 -1.52 -2.34 27.82
N ASP A 200 -2.35 -2.62 28.82
CA ASP A 200 -1.99 -3.21 30.10
C ASP A 200 -3.09 -4.19 30.58
N SER A 201 -2.98 -4.64 31.83
CA SER A 201 -3.98 -5.53 32.44
C SER A 201 -5.38 -4.92 32.48
N ASP A 202 -5.51 -3.60 32.71
CA ASP A 202 -6.81 -2.93 32.83
C ASP A 202 -7.57 -2.95 31.52
N GLY A 203 -6.90 -2.64 30.40
CA GLY A 203 -7.52 -2.73 29.07
C GLY A 203 -8.02 -4.13 28.73
N VAL A 204 -7.19 -5.16 28.98
CA VAL A 204 -7.55 -6.55 28.71
C VAL A 204 -8.70 -7.04 29.62
N ILE A 205 -8.71 -6.62 30.89
CA ILE A 205 -9.81 -6.93 31.82
C ILE A 205 -11.10 -6.29 31.34
N LYS A 206 -11.09 -5.00 31.00
CA LYS A 206 -12.28 -4.29 30.47
C LYS A 206 -12.85 -4.94 29.21
N ALA A 207 -11.99 -5.34 28.27
CA ALA A 207 -12.41 -6.06 27.08
C ALA A 207 -13.08 -7.41 27.42
N THR A 208 -12.50 -8.16 28.36
CA THR A 208 -13.03 -9.46 28.82
C THR A 208 -14.38 -9.28 29.52
N GLU A 209 -14.50 -8.28 30.40
CA GLU A 209 -15.74 -7.96 31.11
C GLU A 209 -16.86 -7.53 30.19
N TRP A 210 -16.53 -6.74 29.15
CA TRP A 210 -17.48 -6.35 28.14
C TRP A 210 -18.05 -7.58 27.43
N VAL A 211 -17.20 -8.51 26.96
CA VAL A 211 -17.66 -9.72 26.28
C VAL A 211 -18.51 -10.59 27.22
N ALA A 212 -18.07 -10.79 28.47
CA ALA A 212 -18.83 -11.57 29.44
C ALA A 212 -20.20 -10.95 29.73
N ARG A 213 -20.28 -9.63 29.86
CA ARG A 213 -21.54 -8.90 30.07
C ARG A 213 -22.47 -9.05 28.87
N SER A 214 -21.94 -8.88 27.66
CA SER A 214 -22.68 -9.01 26.40
C SER A 214 -23.24 -10.42 26.23
N LEU A 215 -22.42 -11.45 26.43
CA LEU A 215 -22.89 -12.84 26.34
C LEU A 215 -23.94 -13.19 27.40
N ARG A 216 -23.81 -12.67 28.64
CA ARG A 216 -24.86 -12.83 29.66
C ARG A 216 -26.18 -12.21 29.23
N ALA A 217 -26.14 -11.01 28.67
CA ALA A 217 -27.33 -10.33 28.19
C ALA A 217 -28.01 -11.11 27.06
N THR A 218 -27.23 -11.61 26.10
CA THR A 218 -27.76 -12.41 24.98
C THR A 218 -28.27 -13.79 25.41
N LEU A 219 -27.68 -14.39 26.45
CA LEU A 219 -28.14 -15.66 27.05
C LEU A 219 -29.25 -15.47 28.10
N HIS A 220 -29.71 -14.25 28.34
CA HIS A 220 -30.69 -13.92 29.39
C HIS A 220 -30.30 -14.42 30.79
N LYS A 221 -29.01 -14.40 31.12
CA LYS A 221 -28.50 -14.83 32.43
C LYS A 221 -28.42 -13.69 33.42
N ALA A 222 -28.77 -14.00 34.68
CA ALA A 222 -28.57 -13.08 35.79
C ALA A 222 -27.08 -12.71 35.95
N PRO A 223 -26.77 -11.49 36.42
CA PRO A 223 -25.42 -11.12 36.79
C PRO A 223 -24.93 -12.05 37.91
N GLY A 224 -23.84 -12.77 37.65
CA GLY A 224 -23.29 -13.77 38.58
C GLY A 224 -21.92 -14.27 38.15
N ALA A 225 -21.31 -15.10 39.00
CA ALA A 225 -19.94 -15.62 38.85
C ALA A 225 -19.79 -16.71 37.77
N VAL A 226 -20.58 -16.65 36.70
CA VAL A 226 -20.40 -17.53 35.53
C VAL A 226 -19.16 -17.04 34.79
N SER A 227 -18.23 -17.95 34.55
CA SER A 227 -16.96 -17.65 33.88
C SER A 227 -17.18 -17.33 32.40
N LEU A 228 -16.28 -16.55 31.78
CA LEU A 228 -16.34 -16.30 30.34
C LEU A 228 -16.29 -17.60 29.52
N TYR A 229 -15.58 -18.63 30.02
CA TYR A 229 -15.53 -19.93 29.38
C TYR A 229 -16.91 -20.59 29.29
N GLU A 230 -17.65 -20.63 30.39
CA GLU A 230 -19.00 -21.22 30.42
C GLU A 230 -19.97 -20.43 29.55
N LEU A 231 -19.91 -19.09 29.60
CA LEU A 231 -20.74 -18.22 28.77
C LEU A 231 -20.46 -18.43 27.28
N ALA A 232 -19.19 -18.51 26.88
CA ALA A 232 -18.81 -18.69 25.49
C ALA A 232 -19.18 -20.08 24.98
N LYS A 233 -19.00 -21.12 25.81
CA LYS A 233 -19.42 -22.49 25.48
C LYS A 233 -20.92 -22.57 25.26
N GLU A 234 -21.72 -22.03 26.19
CA GLU A 234 -23.17 -22.07 26.09
C GLU A 234 -23.70 -21.22 24.93
N ALA A 235 -23.10 -20.06 24.66
CA ALA A 235 -23.43 -19.26 23.49
C ALA A 235 -23.10 -20.00 22.19
N ALA A 236 -22.03 -20.78 22.15
CA ALA A 236 -21.68 -21.59 20.98
C ALA A 236 -22.65 -22.80 20.82
N ASP A 237 -22.97 -23.49 21.92
CA ASP A 237 -23.92 -24.61 21.93
C ASP A 237 -25.32 -24.15 21.51
N ALA A 238 -25.72 -22.93 21.90
CA ALA A 238 -26.96 -22.28 21.48
C ALA A 238 -26.89 -21.63 20.08
N GLN A 239 -25.78 -21.78 19.35
CA GLN A 239 -25.54 -21.18 18.03
C GLN A 239 -25.69 -19.64 17.99
N ILE A 240 -25.54 -18.97 19.14
CA ILE A 240 -25.55 -17.51 19.26
C ILE A 240 -24.23 -16.93 18.72
N ILE A 241 -23.12 -17.64 18.88
CA ILE A 241 -21.82 -17.26 18.31
C ILE A 241 -21.26 -18.36 17.42
N SER A 242 -20.48 -17.97 16.42
CA SER A 242 -19.75 -18.90 15.56
C SER A 242 -18.66 -19.66 16.32
N LYS A 243 -18.22 -20.78 15.74
CA LYS A 243 -17.10 -21.58 16.26
C LYS A 243 -15.80 -20.76 16.33
N ASP A 244 -15.60 -19.84 15.41
CA ASP A 244 -14.41 -18.99 15.39
C ASP A 244 -14.47 -17.93 16.49
N VAL A 245 -15.63 -17.31 16.72
CA VAL A 245 -15.81 -16.40 17.87
C VAL A 245 -15.66 -17.12 19.21
N HIS A 246 -16.10 -18.38 19.31
CA HIS A 246 -15.84 -19.19 20.51
C HIS A 246 -14.33 -19.35 20.78
N ARG A 247 -13.51 -19.65 19.76
CA ARG A 247 -12.04 -19.73 19.89
C ARG A 247 -11.42 -18.38 20.25
N LEU A 248 -11.95 -17.29 19.71
CA LEU A 248 -11.49 -15.95 20.06
C LEU A 248 -11.82 -15.61 21.53
N CYS A 249 -12.97 -16.03 22.06
CA CYS A 249 -13.29 -15.91 23.48
C CYS A 249 -12.29 -16.68 24.36
N GLU A 250 -11.88 -17.88 23.95
CA GLU A 250 -10.83 -18.63 24.65
C GLU A 250 -9.48 -17.90 24.62
N THR A 251 -9.13 -17.29 23.48
CA THR A 251 -7.92 -16.49 23.32
C THR A 251 -7.93 -15.29 24.26
N LEU A 252 -9.02 -14.53 24.27
CA LEU A 252 -9.20 -13.37 25.15
C LEU A 252 -9.11 -13.78 26.63
N ARG A 253 -9.77 -14.88 27.01
CA ARG A 253 -9.68 -15.45 28.37
C ARG A 253 -8.25 -15.83 28.73
N HIS A 254 -7.53 -16.48 27.82
CA HIS A 254 -6.14 -16.88 28.07
C HIS A 254 -5.23 -15.66 28.27
N GLN A 255 -5.36 -14.63 27.44
CA GLN A 255 -4.60 -13.39 27.62
C GLN A 255 -4.93 -12.72 28.95
N ARG A 256 -6.21 -12.59 29.31
CA ARG A 256 -6.63 -12.04 30.60
C ARG A 256 -6.03 -12.81 31.78
N ASN A 257 -5.99 -14.13 31.71
CA ASN A 257 -5.42 -14.95 32.79
C ASN A 257 -3.91 -14.77 32.91
N LYS A 258 -3.18 -14.60 31.80
CA LYS A 258 -1.75 -14.25 31.86
C LYS A 258 -1.53 -12.93 32.59
N PHE A 259 -2.32 -11.90 32.26
CA PHE A 259 -2.27 -10.61 32.96
C PHE A 259 -2.66 -10.69 34.44
N GLY A 260 -3.65 -11.53 34.78
CA GLY A 260 -4.13 -11.67 36.16
C GLY A 260 -3.27 -12.53 37.09
N HIS A 261 -2.29 -13.26 36.56
CA HIS A 261 -1.40 -14.16 37.32
C HIS A 261 0.09 -13.81 37.14
N ASP A 262 0.40 -12.54 36.85
CA ASP A 262 1.77 -12.02 36.62
C ASP A 262 2.59 -12.81 35.57
N GLY A 263 1.90 -13.47 34.64
CA GLY A 263 2.52 -14.30 33.60
C GLY A 263 3.00 -13.52 32.38
N VAL A 264 3.00 -12.18 32.43
CA VAL A 264 3.36 -11.30 31.31
C VAL A 264 4.53 -10.41 31.72
N GLY A 265 5.68 -10.59 31.07
CA GLY A 265 6.84 -9.72 31.30
C GLY A 265 6.65 -8.32 30.70
N PRO A 266 7.37 -7.29 31.18
CA PRO A 266 7.26 -5.92 30.66
C PRO A 266 7.49 -5.80 29.14
N GLY A 267 8.33 -6.65 28.56
CA GLY A 267 8.62 -6.69 27.12
C GLY A 267 7.56 -7.42 26.26
N GLU A 268 6.59 -8.07 26.89
CA GLU A 268 5.54 -8.87 26.23
C GLU A 268 4.13 -8.25 26.42
N THR A 269 3.99 -7.29 27.33
CA THR A 269 2.73 -6.61 27.68
C THR A 269 1.99 -6.08 26.45
N MET A 270 2.69 -5.36 25.58
CA MET A 270 2.08 -4.76 24.39
C MET A 270 1.54 -5.83 23.44
N GLN A 271 2.29 -6.90 23.20
CA GLN A 271 1.92 -7.99 22.28
C GLN A 271 0.70 -8.75 22.81
N HIS A 272 0.67 -9.03 24.12
CA HIS A 272 -0.46 -9.69 24.76
C HIS A 272 -1.73 -8.83 24.77
N ALA A 273 -1.59 -7.53 25.04
CA ALA A 273 -2.70 -6.58 25.00
C ALA A 273 -3.24 -6.39 23.58
N LEU A 274 -2.36 -6.29 22.58
CA LEU A 274 -2.74 -6.20 21.17
C LEU A 274 -3.49 -7.45 20.70
N LEU A 275 -3.01 -8.65 21.07
CA LEU A 275 -3.69 -9.91 20.75
C LEU A 275 -5.10 -9.97 21.38
N ALA A 276 -5.24 -9.51 22.63
CA ALA A 276 -6.53 -9.42 23.30
C ALA A 276 -7.46 -8.40 22.61
N LEU A 277 -6.94 -7.25 22.20
CA LEU A 277 -7.68 -6.20 21.50
C LEU A 277 -8.17 -6.65 20.11
N THR A 278 -7.33 -7.33 19.35
CA THR A 278 -7.72 -7.90 18.04
C THR A 278 -8.78 -8.98 18.22
N ALA A 279 -8.62 -9.89 19.19
CA ALA A 279 -9.63 -10.90 19.49
C ALA A 279 -10.96 -10.26 19.90
N PHE A 280 -10.91 -9.26 20.79
CA PHE A 280 -12.08 -8.48 21.20
C PHE A 280 -12.79 -7.83 20.01
N SER A 281 -12.06 -7.16 19.12
CA SER A 281 -12.62 -6.45 17.97
C SER A 281 -13.38 -7.39 17.04
N LEU A 282 -12.87 -8.60 16.83
CA LEU A 282 -13.54 -9.63 16.03
C LEU A 282 -14.76 -10.24 16.73
N ILE A 283 -14.67 -10.54 18.04
CA ILE A 283 -15.82 -11.01 18.83
C ILE A 283 -16.95 -9.98 18.80
N TYR A 284 -16.60 -8.70 18.98
CA TYR A 284 -17.56 -7.60 19.05
C TYR A 284 -18.42 -7.51 17.79
N ARG A 285 -17.80 -7.64 16.60
CA ARG A 285 -18.51 -7.56 15.31
C ARG A 285 -19.65 -8.58 15.19
N GLU A 286 -19.50 -9.74 15.81
CA GLU A 286 -20.54 -10.77 15.77
C GLU A 286 -21.55 -10.67 16.92
N VAL A 287 -21.08 -10.28 18.12
CA VAL A 287 -21.93 -10.24 19.32
C VAL A 287 -22.77 -8.97 19.38
N TYR A 288 -22.22 -7.81 19.00
CA TYR A 288 -22.90 -6.53 19.11
C TYR A 288 -24.26 -6.47 18.39
N PRO A 289 -24.41 -6.94 17.13
CA PRO A 289 -25.70 -6.95 16.44
C PRO A 289 -26.77 -7.84 17.12
N LYS A 290 -26.34 -8.76 17.98
CA LYS A 290 -27.18 -9.73 18.71
C LYS A 290 -27.51 -9.27 20.12
N LEU A 291 -27.04 -8.08 20.53
CA LEU A 291 -27.39 -7.52 21.83
C LEU A 291 -28.87 -7.12 21.84
N PRO A 292 -29.58 -7.36 22.95
CA PRO A 292 -30.95 -6.87 23.10
C PRO A 292 -30.95 -5.33 23.01
N SER A 293 -31.86 -4.78 22.22
CA SER A 293 -32.01 -3.33 21.97
C SER A 293 -32.42 -2.52 23.21
N SER A 294 -32.78 -3.19 24.30
CA SER A 294 -33.07 -2.60 25.60
C SER A 294 -32.34 -3.37 26.71
N PRO A 295 -31.80 -2.69 27.74
CA PRO A 295 -31.30 -3.38 28.92
C PRO A 295 -32.47 -4.16 29.56
N PRO A 296 -32.24 -5.37 30.11
CA PRO A 296 -33.25 -6.03 30.91
C PRO A 296 -33.63 -5.10 32.06
N THR A 297 -34.88 -4.63 32.03
CA THR A 297 -35.50 -3.94 33.16
C THR A 297 -35.36 -4.82 34.38
N LYS A 298 -34.62 -4.34 35.38
CA LYS A 298 -34.67 -4.87 36.74
C LYS A 298 -36.07 -4.74 37.29
#